data_AF-A1U4Y5-F1
#
_entry.id   AF-A1U4Y5-F1
#
_cell.length_a   1.000
_cell.length_b   1.000
_cell.length_c   1.000
_cell.angle_alpha   90.00
_cell.angle_beta   90.00
_cell.angle_gamma   90.00
#
_symmetry.space_group_name_H-M   'P 1'
#
loop_
_entity.id
_entity.type
_entity.pdbx_description
1 polymer ?
#
loop_
_entity_poly.entity_id
_entity_poly.type
_entity_poly.pdbx_seq_one_letter_code
_entity_poly.pdbx_strand_id
1 'polypeptide(L)' 'MATRNIVLTDHQSQVVDHLVASGRYQNASEVLRAGLRMVEVRIPANVTGHSGDRDRFAHGHHAGVSFVL' A
#
# COMPACT_ATOMS: atom_id res chain seq x y z
N MET A 1 -13.88 -14.36 7.19
CA MET A 1 -13.59 -13.02 6.66
C MET A 1 -12.93 -12.22 7.77
N ALA A 2 -11.86 -11.45 7.50
CA ALA A 2 -11.28 -10.57 8.51
C ALA A 2 -12.13 -9.30 8.67
N THR A 3 -12.35 -8.86 9.91
CA THR A 3 -13.12 -7.65 10.23
C THR A 3 -12.18 -6.58 10.76
N ARG A 4 -12.28 -5.37 10.20
CA ARG A 4 -11.52 -4.18 10.62
C ARG A 4 -12.49 -3.03 10.81
N ASN A 5 -12.52 -2.44 12.00
CA ASN A 5 -13.33 -1.25 12.26
C ASN A 5 -12.59 -0.01 11.73
N ILE A 6 -13.29 0.86 11.00
CA ILE A 6 -12.73 2.07 10.40
C ILE A 6 -13.58 3.25 10.85
N VAL A 7 -12.93 4.29 11.35
CA VAL A 7 -13.59 5.56 11.66
C VAL A 7 -13.62 6.38 10.38
N LEU A 8 -14.82 6.85 10.03
CA LEU A 8 -15.05 7.71 8.87
C LEU A 8 -15.38 9.13 9.32
N THR A 9 -15.05 10.10 8.48
CA THR A 9 -15.58 11.46 8.62
C THR A 9 -17.07 11.49 8.26
N ASP A 10 -17.81 12.51 8.72
CA ASP A 10 -19.25 12.65 8.43
C ASP A 10 -19.55 12.59 6.94
N HIS A 11 -18.75 13.29 6.13
CA HIS A 11 -18.90 13.29 4.68
C HIS A 11 -18.70 11.89 4.08
N GLN A 12 -17.68 11.15 4.51
CA GLN A 12 -17.44 9.79 4.03
C GLN A 12 -18.57 8.83 4.42
N SER A 13 -19.13 8.97 5.63
CA SER A 13 -20.30 8.20 6.05
C SER A 13 -21.47 8.44 5.12
N GLN A 14 -21.80 9.70 4.83
CA GLN A 14 -22.89 10.06 3.92
C GLN A 14 -22.73 9.45 2.52
N VAL A 15 -21.49 9.44 2.00
CA VAL A 15 -21.20 8.80 0.70
C VAL A 15 -21.46 7.29 0.77
N VAL A 16 -21.00 6.62 1.82
CA VAL A 16 -21.23 5.17 2.02
C VAL A 16 -22.72 4.88 2.15
N ASP A 17 -23.44 5.66 2.96
CA ASP A 17 -24.88 5.49 3.19
C ASP A 17 -25.67 5.67 1.89
N HIS A 18 -25.34 6.67 1.09
CA HIS A 18 -25.96 6.88 -0.22
C HIS A 18 -25.71 5.70 -1.17
N LEU A 19 -24.48 5.15 -1.18
CA LEU A 19 -24.13 4.01 -2.02
C LEU A 19 -24.84 2.71 -1.60
N VAL A 20 -25.04 2.49 -0.31
CA VAL A 20 -25.83 1.36 0.20
C VAL A 20 -27.32 1.58 -0.07
N ALA A 21 -27.85 2.78 0.18
CA ALA A 21 -29.25 3.13 -0.08
C ALA A 21 -29.62 3.02 -1.56
N SER A 22 -28.67 3.25 -2.47
CA SER A 22 -28.87 3.04 -3.92
C SER A 22 -29.09 1.57 -4.32
N GLY A 23 -28.85 0.62 -3.41
CA GLY A 23 -28.95 -0.82 -3.67
C GLY A 23 -27.76 -1.40 -4.45
N ARG A 24 -26.78 -0.57 -4.85
CA ARG A 24 -25.58 -1.00 -5.56
C ARG A 24 -24.64 -1.86 -4.71
N TYR A 25 -24.64 -1.63 -3.39
CA TYR A 25 -23.81 -2.36 -2.43
C TYR A 25 -24.68 -2.76 -1.24
N GLN A 26 -24.46 -3.97 -0.72
CA GLN A 26 -25.28 -4.48 0.39
C GLN A 26 -24.93 -3.84 1.74
N ASN A 27 -23.68 -3.37 1.89
CA ASN A 27 -23.18 -2.82 3.14
C ASN A 27 -21.92 -1.99 2.93
N ALA A 28 -21.56 -1.23 3.96
CA ALA A 28 -20.36 -0.41 3.99
C ALA A 28 -19.07 -1.19 3.71
N SER A 29 -18.95 -2.42 4.19
CA SER A 29 -17.74 -3.24 3.97
C SER A 29 -17.54 -3.56 2.49
N GLU A 30 -18.61 -3.72 1.73
CA GLU A 30 -18.55 -3.94 0.29
C GLU A 30 -18.13 -2.67 -0.46
N VAL A 31 -18.70 -1.53 -0.09
CA VAL A 31 -18.30 -0.20 -0.62
C VAL A 31 -16.81 0.02 -0.41
N LEU A 32 -16.33 -0.21 0.81
CA LEU A 32 -14.92 0.01 1.18
C LEU A 32 -13.99 -0.94 0.42
N ARG A 33 -14.35 -2.21 0.24
CA ARG A 33 -13.54 -3.15 -0.56
C ARG A 33 -13.49 -2.75 -2.03
N ALA A 34 -14.60 -2.31 -2.61
CA ALA A 34 -14.63 -1.80 -3.98
C ALA A 34 -13.71 -0.56 -4.13
N GLY A 35 -13.79 0.37 -3.18
CA GLY A 35 -12.91 1.54 -3.12
C GLY A 35 -11.43 1.17 -2.99
N LEU A 36 -11.09 0.24 -2.08
CA LEU A 36 -9.71 -0.24 -1.91
C LEU A 36 -9.18 -0.92 -3.17
N ARG A 37 -9.99 -1.72 -3.86
CA ARG A 37 -9.59 -2.35 -5.14
C ARG A 37 -9.23 -1.29 -6.20
N MET A 38 -9.98 -0.19 -6.27
CA MET A 38 -9.67 0.91 -7.20
C MET A 38 -8.34 1.60 -6.86
N VAL A 39 -8.05 1.76 -5.56
CA VAL A 39 -6.78 2.32 -5.08
C VAL A 39 -5.62 1.36 -5.38
N GLU A 40 -5.79 0.07 -5.13
CA GLU A 40 -4.79 -0.96 -5.39
C GLU A 40 -4.41 -1.05 -6.87
N VAL A 41 -5.39 -0.99 -7.78
CA VAL A 41 -5.14 -0.94 -9.23
C VAL A 41 -4.32 0.29 -9.63
N ARG A 42 -4.46 1.41 -8.90
CA ARG A 42 -3.71 2.65 -9.18
C ARG A 42 -2.32 2.68 -8.56
N ILE A 43 -2.05 1.86 -7.54
CA ILE A 43 -0.72 1.75 -6.94
C ILE A 43 0.09 0.77 -7.79
N PRO A 44 1.06 1.23 -8.60
CA PRO A 44 1.83 0.32 -9.43
C PRO A 44 2.60 -0.67 -8.54
N ALA A 45 2.56 -1.95 -8.91
CA ALA A 45 3.20 -3.04 -8.19
C ALA A 45 4.73 -2.86 -7.99
N ASN A 46 5.34 -1.90 -8.70
CA ASN A 46 6.77 -1.60 -8.58
C ASN A 46 7.15 -0.82 -7.30
N VAL A 47 6.20 -0.22 -6.58
CA VAL A 47 6.50 0.52 -5.32
C VAL A 47 6.82 -0.45 -4.17
N THR A 48 6.41 -1.71 -4.28
CA THR A 48 6.66 -2.75 -3.26
C THR A 48 8.03 -3.43 -3.43
N GLY A 49 8.83 -3.04 -4.43
CA GLY A 49 10.03 -3.75 -4.87
C GLY A 49 11.39 -3.17 -4.44
N HIS A 50 11.48 -2.24 -3.48
CA HIS A 50 12.77 -1.64 -3.08
C HIS A 50 13.55 -2.40 -2.00
N SER A 51 13.33 -3.72 -1.84
CA SER A 51 14.03 -4.52 -0.82
C SER A 51 15.13 -5.45 -1.36
N GLY A 52 15.63 -5.23 -2.57
CA GLY A 52 16.59 -6.13 -3.24
C GLY A 52 18.05 -5.68 -3.36
N ASP A 53 18.44 -4.51 -2.87
CA ASP A 53 19.78 -3.94 -3.13
C ASP A 53 20.49 -3.50 -1.83
N ARG A 54 20.60 -4.41 -0.85
CA ARG A 54 21.45 -4.20 0.35
C ARG A 54 22.72 -5.08 0.40
N ASP A 55 22.79 -6.17 -0.37
CA ASP A 55 23.94 -7.09 -0.34
C ASP A 55 25.10 -6.70 -1.27
N ARG A 56 24.99 -5.63 -2.08
CA ARG A 56 26.05 -5.24 -3.01
C ARG A 56 27.23 -4.49 -2.36
N PHE A 57 27.08 -3.94 -1.15
CA PHE A 57 28.11 -3.10 -0.50
C PHE A 57 29.03 -3.83 0.49
N ALA A 58 28.86 -5.14 0.72
CA ALA A 58 29.70 -5.87 1.68
C ALA A 58 31.01 -6.42 1.08
N HIS A 59 31.15 -6.47 -0.25
CA HIS A 59 32.33 -7.03 -0.91
C HIS A 59 32.89 -6.10 -1.99
N GLY A 60 33.79 -5.20 -1.59
CA GLY A 60 34.67 -4.50 -2.53
C GLY A 60 35.17 -3.16 -2.01
N HIS A 61 36.32 -3.15 -1.33
CA HIS A 61 37.45 -2.21 -1.55
C HIS A 61 38.48 -2.35 -0.41
N HIS A 62 39.31 -3.39 -0.48
CA HIS A 62 40.66 -3.32 0.07
C HIS A 62 41.63 -3.97 -0.93
N ALA A 63 41.64 -3.42 -2.15
CA ALA A 63 42.69 -3.66 -3.13
C ALA A 63 43.63 -2.45 -3.12
N GLY A 64 44.81 -2.67 -2.55
CA GLY A 64 46.09 -2.06 -2.95
C GLY A 64 46.23 -0.54 -2.84
N VAL A 65 46.87 -0.08 -1.77
CA VAL A 65 48.01 0.84 -1.90
C VAL A 65 49.01 0.57 -0.76
N SER A 66 50.12 -0.07 -1.12
CA SER A 66 51.36 0.00 -0.35
C SER A 66 51.89 1.43 -0.44
N PHE A 67 51.97 2.15 0.68
CA PHE A 67 52.81 3.34 0.76
C PHE A 67 53.93 3.06 1.76
N VAL A 68 55.14 3.01 1.23
CA VAL A 68 56.41 2.92 1.95
C VAL A 68 56.70 4.27 2.59
N LEU A 69 57.03 4.28 3.88
CA LEU A 69 57.89 5.27 4.54
C LEU A 69 58.74 4.53 5.57
#